data_AF-A0A1V4TCM7-F1
#
_entry.id   AF-A0A1V4TCM7-F1
#
_cell.length_a   1.000
_cell.length_b   1.000
_cell.length_c   1.000
_cell.angle_alpha   90.00
_cell.angle_beta   90.00
_cell.angle_gamma   90.00
#
_symmetry.space_group_name_H-M   'P 1'
#
loop_
_entity.id
_entity.type
_entity.pdbx_description
1 polymer ?
#
loop_
_entity_poly.entity_id
_entity_poly.type
_entity_poly.pdbx_seq_one_letter_code
_entity_poly.pdbx_strand_id
1 'polypeptide(L)'
;MLLRASTRVGERYDLETYEALSRVLQACGRAIRREEDRAAVILLDSRYLEAKVRRMLPPDLRFAEGDPVELLSDFFGTSMETPWKLQQEGERIITGH
;
A
#
# COMPACT_ATOMS: atom_id res chain seq x y z
N MET A 1 -15.16 -9.89 14.00
CA MET A 1 -13.90 -9.87 13.21
C MET A 1 -12.64 -9.84 14.09
N LEU A 2 -12.69 -9.41 15.35
CA LEU A 2 -11.56 -9.37 16.29
C LEU A 2 -11.06 -10.74 16.80
N LEU A 3 -11.90 -11.79 16.78
CA LEU A 3 -11.55 -13.09 17.37
C LEU A 3 -10.52 -13.91 16.57
N ARG A 4 -10.30 -13.63 15.27
CA ARG A 4 -9.37 -14.41 14.44
C ARG A 4 -7.92 -13.94 14.49
N ALA A 5 -7.67 -12.70 14.93
CA ALA A 5 -6.33 -12.18 15.13
C ALA A 5 -5.74 -12.54 16.51
N SER A 6 -6.60 -12.84 17.49
CA SER A 6 -6.18 -12.97 18.90
C SER A 6 -5.26 -14.17 19.18
N THR A 7 -5.22 -15.19 18.32
CA THR A 7 -4.34 -16.35 18.52
C THR A 7 -2.92 -16.15 17.96
N ARG A 8 -2.64 -15.05 17.26
CA ARG A 8 -1.30 -14.73 16.71
C ARG A 8 -0.64 -13.48 17.30
N VAL A 9 -1.40 -12.65 18.00
CA VAL A 9 -0.99 -11.32 18.46
C VAL A 9 -0.56 -11.45 19.93
N GLY A 10 0.75 -11.52 20.17
CA GLY A 10 1.34 -11.57 21.50
C GLY A 10 1.76 -10.17 21.91
N GLU A 11 1.28 -9.68 23.04
CA GLU A 11 1.53 -8.32 23.57
C GLU A 11 0.69 -7.17 22.97
N ARG A 12 0.53 -6.12 23.77
CA ARG A 12 -0.26 -4.91 23.46
C ARG A 12 0.26 -4.16 22.22
N TYR A 13 1.57 -4.16 22.00
CA TYR A 13 2.21 -3.56 20.82
C TYR A 13 1.78 -4.23 19.50
N ASP A 14 1.46 -5.52 19.53
CA ASP A 14 1.02 -6.23 18.34
C ASP A 14 -0.41 -5.82 17.95
N LEU A 15 -1.27 -5.44 18.90
CA LEU A 15 -2.63 -5.01 18.62
C LEU A 15 -2.66 -3.64 17.90
N GLU A 16 -1.86 -2.68 18.38
CA GLU A 16 -1.73 -1.35 17.75
C GLU A 16 -1.15 -1.47 16.34
N THR A 17 -0.12 -2.31 16.17
CA THR A 17 0.47 -2.59 14.86
C THR A 17 -0.55 -3.24 13.93
N TYR A 18 -1.28 -4.24 14.42
CA TYR A 18 -2.32 -4.92 13.64
C TYR A 18 -3.44 -3.96 13.22
N GLU A 19 -3.87 -3.05 14.09
CA GLU A 19 -4.86 -2.03 13.75
C GLU A 19 -4.33 -1.05 12.69
N ALA A 20 -3.10 -0.57 12.85
CA ALA A 20 -2.46 0.29 11.87
C ALA A 20 -2.35 -0.39 10.50
N LEU A 21 -1.91 -1.66 10.46
CA LEU A 21 -1.85 -2.45 9.24
C LEU A 21 -3.23 -2.65 8.61
N SER A 22 -4.26 -2.90 9.42
CA SER A 22 -5.63 -3.03 8.92
C SER A 22 -6.08 -1.77 8.19
N ARG A 23 -5.80 -0.58 8.74
CA ARG A 23 -6.12 0.71 8.09
C ARG A 23 -5.35 0.89 6.77
N VAL A 24 -4.08 0.50 6.74
CA VAL A 24 -3.24 0.56 5.53
C VAL A 24 -3.81 -0.36 4.45
N LEU A 25 -4.16 -1.61 4.79
CA LEU A 25 -4.74 -2.56 3.84
C LEU A 25 -6.09 -2.08 3.29
N GLN A 26 -6.93 -1.47 4.12
CA GLN A 26 -8.18 -0.87 3.66
C GLN A 26 -7.92 0.29 2.67
N ALA A 27 -6.92 1.12 2.92
CA ALA A 27 -6.52 2.17 1.99
C ALA A 27 -6.00 1.60 0.66
N CYS A 28 -5.18 0.54 0.71
CA CYS A 28 -4.68 -0.17 -0.47
C CYS A 28 -5.83 -0.73 -1.32
N GLY A 29 -6.85 -1.31 -0.68
CA GLY A 29 -8.03 -1.86 -1.35
C GLY A 29 -8.84 -0.84 -2.16
N ARG A 30 -8.68 0.47 -1.91
CA ARG A 30 -9.36 1.52 -2.68
C ARG A 30 -8.78 1.75 -4.08
N ALA A 31 -7.60 1.20 -4.35
CA ALA A 31 -6.88 1.40 -5.61
C ALA A 31 -7.47 0.57 -6.77
N ILE A 32 -8.18 -0.52 -6.48
CA ILE A 32 -8.85 -1.38 -7.46
C ILE A 32 -10.36 -1.21 -7.32
N ARG A 33 -11.07 -0.91 -8.42
CA ARG A 33 -12.53 -0.72 -8.42
C ARG A 33 -13.25 -1.51 -9.51
N ARG A 34 -12.53 -2.02 -10.51
CA ARG A 34 -13.00 -2.87 -11.60
C ARG A 34 -12.09 -4.08 -11.76
N GLU A 35 -12.56 -5.11 -12.46
CA GLU A 35 -11.79 -6.35 -12.66
C GLU A 35 -10.53 -6.13 -13.50
N GLU A 36 -10.54 -5.12 -14.38
CA GLU A 36 -9.43 -4.81 -15.27
C GLU A 36 -8.40 -3.87 -14.63
N ASP A 37 -8.70 -3.28 -13.46
CA ASP A 37 -7.82 -2.33 -12.81
C ASP A 37 -6.55 -3.03 -12.31
N ARG A 38 -5.39 -2.49 -12.69
CA ARG A 38 -4.09 -2.87 -12.12
C ARG A 38 -3.58 -1.73 -11.26
N ALA A 39 -3.20 -2.04 -10.02
CA ALA A 39 -2.68 -1.05 -9.08
C ALA A 39 -1.42 -1.57 -8.38
N ALA A 40 -0.53 -0.63 -8.06
CA ALA A 40 0.63 -0.84 -7.20
C ALA A 40 0.58 0.16 -6.05
N VAL A 41 0.96 -0.28 -4.85
CA VAL A 41 1.01 0.57 -3.64
C VAL A 41 2.44 0.59 -3.12
N ILE A 42 2.98 1.78 -2.90
CA ILE A 42 4.32 1.97 -2.34
C ILE A 42 4.17 2.31 -0.86
N LEU A 43 4.88 1.58 -0.01
CA LEU A 43 4.96 1.79 1.43
C LEU A 43 6.36 2.33 1.77
N LEU A 44 6.45 3.62 2.08
CA LEU A 44 7.73 4.34 2.26
C LEU A 44 8.26 4.28 3.70
N ASP A 45 8.14 3.12 4.36
CA ASP A 45 8.57 2.96 5.75
C ASP A 45 9.27 1.61 5.94
N SER A 46 10.47 1.64 6.53
CA SER A 46 11.28 0.43 6.74
C SER A 46 10.62 -0.58 7.69
N ARG A 47 9.66 -0.14 8.53
CA ARG A 47 8.94 -1.03 9.46
C ARG A 47 8.16 -2.12 8.74
N TYR A 48 7.76 -1.91 7.49
CA TYR A 48 7.09 -2.95 6.69
C TYR A 48 7.99 -4.14 6.34
N LEU A 49 9.31 -3.97 6.43
CA LEU A 49 10.29 -5.03 6.20
C LEU A 49 10.54 -5.89 7.44
N GLU A 50 10.14 -5.42 8.63
CA GLU A 50 10.34 -6.16 9.87
C GLU A 50 9.56 -7.48 9.85
N ALA A 51 10.21 -8.57 10.28
CA ALA A 51 9.62 -9.91 10.26
C ALA A 51 8.29 -10.00 11.02
N LYS A 52 8.14 -9.22 12.11
CA LYS A 52 6.90 -9.17 12.89
C LYS A 52 5.74 -8.58 12.09
N VAL A 53 5.99 -7.50 11.34
CA VAL A 53 5.00 -6.82 10.50
C VAL A 53 4.64 -7.69 9.30
N ARG A 54 5.63 -8.28 8.62
CA ARG A 54 5.41 -9.18 7.49
C ARG A 54 4.56 -10.40 7.84
N ARG A 55 4.66 -10.92 9.07
CA ARG A 55 3.82 -12.05 9.55
C ARG A 55 2.35 -11.67 9.79
N MET A 56 2.06 -10.39 9.99
CA MET A 56 0.70 -9.88 10.21
C MET A 56 -0.02 -9.54 8.89
N LEU A 57 0.71 -9.47 7.78
CA LEU A 57 0.17 -9.17 6.46
C LEU A 57 -0.47 -10.43 5.80
N PRO A 58 -1.42 -10.26 4.87
CA PRO A 58 -1.99 -11.37 4.13
C PRO A 58 -0.91 -12.17 3.36
N PRO A 59 -0.93 -13.51 3.40
CA PRO A 59 0.12 -14.35 2.82
C PRO A 59 0.16 -14.33 1.29
N ASP A 60 -0.94 -13.93 0.66
CA ASP A 60 -1.12 -13.77 -0.77
C ASP A 60 -0.61 -12.42 -1.31
N LEU A 61 -0.26 -11.49 -0.42
CA LEU A 61 0.24 -10.18 -0.80
C LEU A 61 1.72 -10.27 -1.19
N ARG A 62 2.01 -9.92 -2.45
CA ARG A 62 3.38 -9.91 -2.98
C ARG A 62 4.07 -8.59 -2.61
N PHE A 63 5.13 -8.68 -1.81
CA PHE A 63 5.98 -7.55 -1.49
C PHE A 63 7.25 -7.59 -2.33
N ALA A 64 7.66 -6.43 -2.82
CA ALA A 64 8.99 -6.20 -3.39
C ALA A 64 9.63 -5.04 -2.63
N GLU A 65 10.92 -5.17 -2.37
CA GLU A 65 11.76 -4.12 -1.81
C GLU A 65 12.74 -3.70 -2.92
N GLY A 66 13.01 -2.40 -3.03
CA GLY A 66 13.91 -1.87 -4.04
C GLY A 66 13.53 -0.45 -4.44
N ASP A 67 14.12 0.00 -5.54
CA ASP A 67 13.77 1.28 -6.12
C ASP A 67 12.31 1.25 -6.65
N PRO A 68 11.44 2.16 -6.19
CA PRO A 68 10.04 2.13 -6.58
C PRO A 68 9.84 2.42 -8.08
N VAL A 69 10.72 3.17 -8.73
CA VAL A 69 10.58 3.51 -10.16
C VAL A 69 10.87 2.28 -11.01
N GLU A 70 11.94 1.53 -10.70
CA GLU A 70 12.26 0.27 -11.37
C GLU A 70 11.12 -0.75 -11.21
N LEU A 71 10.68 -0.98 -9.97
CA LEU A 71 9.63 -1.96 -9.66
C LEU A 71 8.28 -1.63 -10.31
N LEU A 72 7.92 -0.34 -10.37
CA LEU A 72 6.69 0.08 -11.03
C LEU A 72 6.78 -0.06 -12.55
N SER A 73 7.94 0.25 -13.14
CA SER A 73 8.17 0.08 -14.59
C SER A 73 8.01 -1.38 -14.99
N ASP A 74 8.62 -2.29 -14.22
CA ASP A 74 8.48 -3.75 -14.40
C ASP A 74 7.04 -4.22 -14.21
N PHE A 75 6.34 -3.74 -13.18
CA PHE A 75 4.96 -4.15 -12.90
C PHE A 75 3.99 -3.72 -14.00
N PHE A 76 4.07 -2.47 -14.45
CA PHE A 76 3.16 -1.96 -15.48
C PHE A 76 3.56 -2.37 -16.91
N GLY A 77 4.78 -2.89 -17.10
CA GLY A 77 5.30 -3.27 -18.41
C GLY A 77 5.58 -2.05 -19.29
N THR A 78 5.80 -0.89 -18.67
CA THR A 78 6.05 0.38 -19.34
C THR A 78 7.48 0.77 -19.04
N SER A 79 8.33 0.95 -20.05
CA SER A 79 9.52 1.78 -19.86
C SER A 79 8.98 3.16 -19.51
N MET A 80 9.10 3.61 -18.26
CA MET A 80 8.55 4.88 -17.80
C MET A 80 9.29 6.05 -18.49
N GLU A 81 9.06 6.27 -19.79
CA GLU A 81 9.55 7.43 -20.54
C GLU A 81 8.81 8.72 -20.13
N THR A 82 7.80 8.60 -19.28
CA THR A 82 7.22 9.76 -18.60
C THR A 82 7.62 9.68 -17.14
N PRO A 83 8.63 10.44 -16.68
CA PRO A 83 8.71 10.75 -15.27
C PRO A 83 7.37 11.40 -14.94
N TRP A 84 6.63 10.79 -14.02
CA TRP A 84 5.39 11.31 -13.46
C TRP A 84 5.45 12.83 -13.51
N LYS A 85 4.66 13.46 -14.39
CA LYS A 85 4.57 14.92 -14.38
C LYS A 85 4.08 15.24 -12.98
N LEU A 86 4.98 15.70 -12.13
CA LEU A 86 4.65 16.29 -10.85
C LEU A 86 3.64 17.36 -11.22
N GLN A 87 2.36 17.10 -10.99
CA GLN A 87 1.31 18.06 -11.21
C GLN A 87 1.51 19.08 -10.08
N GLN A 88 2.46 19.98 -10.31
CA GLN A 88 2.66 21.12 -9.46
C GLN A 88 1.38 21.93 -9.55
N GLU A 89 0.84 22.20 -8.37
CA GLU A 89 -0.31 23.06 -8.15
C GLU A 89 -1.66 22.41 -8.49
N GLY A 90 -2.44 22.18 -7.44
CA GLY A 90 -3.87 21.96 -7.58
C GLY A 90 -4.48 23.14 -8.31
N GLU A 91 -4.95 22.91 -9.53
CA GLU A 91 -5.97 23.76 -10.11
C GLU A 91 -7.16 23.75 -9.16
N ARG A 92 -7.29 24.81 -8.37
CA ARG A 92 -8.53 25.15 -7.67
C ARG A 92 -9.59 25.19 -8.74
N ILE A 93 -10.41 24.15 -8.81
CA ILE A 93 -11.69 24.20 -9.51
C ILE A 93 -12.56 25.16 -8.69
N ILE A 94 -12.39 26.46 -8.94
CA ILE A 94 -13.40 27.46 -8.62
C ILE A 94 -14.51 27.28 -9.67
N THR A 95 -15.45 26.39 -9.37
CA THR A 95 -16.75 26.45 -10.02
C THR A 95 -17.40 27.76 -9.61
N GLY A 96 -17.39 28.74 -10.51
CA GLY A 96 -18.21 29.93 -10.38
C GLY A 96 -19.67 29.55 -10.60
N HIS A 97 -20.48 29.71 -9.57
CA HIS A 97 -21.92 29.98 -9.64
C HIS A 97 -22.25 31.04 -8.60
#